data_AF-A0AAD7CL01-F1
#
_entry.id   AF-A0AAD7CL01-F1
#
_cell.length_a   1.000
_cell.length_b   1.000
_cell.length_c   1.000
_cell.angle_alpha   90.00
_cell.angle_beta   90.00
_cell.angle_gamma   90.00
#
_symmetry.space_group_name_H-M   'P 1'
#
loop_
_entity.id
_entity.type
_entity.pdbx_description
1 polymer ?
#
loop_
_entity_poly.entity_id
_entity_poly.type
_entity_poly.pdbx_seq_one_letter_code
_entity_poly.pdbx_strand_id
1 'polypeptide(L)'
;MAPEKDAEPTSRFTDQVTAENKFQANDESIPALIGTLANAGLSLPLTLFLADSLSRLRSDTVKTIKHSGPLGDFQVVDVSQFPTEDKLSRADYMSVYNVFLKFIAETCGPLTARGFALHYNLILSEPDLEMWFPAYLCFDQQLCSQFFTRPFIIDPSSSEYQGALNKARQTQLKRENEQLRSLTAASSAPPSRSGHGGRYPTQPQHERAPPRSPYERKEMLCFWCGRLGHGALSCSETTPSRHSRQCVIRCDAKGLFRLSDGQAVCFTHNLGHKCKGKGVNQALHICTLCSDPEHGAAKCTRN
;
A
#
# COMPACT_ATOMS: atom_id res chain seq x y z
N MET A 1 -25.77 -39.06 -68.59
CA MET A 1 -26.46 -38.38 -67.49
C MET A 1 -26.30 -39.25 -66.25
N ALA A 2 -25.38 -38.87 -65.36
CA ALA A 2 -25.17 -39.56 -64.09
C ALA A 2 -26.11 -38.94 -63.04
N PRO A 3 -26.75 -39.72 -62.16
CA PRO A 3 -27.63 -39.16 -61.15
C PRO A 3 -26.80 -38.41 -60.11
N GLU A 4 -27.13 -37.14 -59.91
CA GLU A 4 -26.71 -36.37 -58.74
C GLU A 4 -27.14 -37.14 -57.49
N LYS A 5 -26.15 -37.57 -56.71
CA LYS A 5 -26.38 -38.10 -55.37
C LYS A 5 -26.73 -36.90 -54.50
N ASP A 6 -28.02 -36.71 -54.26
CA ASP A 6 -28.52 -35.79 -53.24
C ASP A 6 -27.86 -36.16 -51.90
N ALA A 7 -26.94 -35.31 -51.45
CA ALA A 7 -26.34 -35.44 -50.14
C ALA A 7 -27.41 -35.12 -49.10
N GLU A 8 -27.93 -36.15 -48.43
CA GLU A 8 -28.86 -35.96 -47.33
C GLU A 8 -28.25 -35.02 -46.28
N PRO A 9 -29.02 -34.04 -45.77
CA PRO A 9 -28.55 -33.14 -44.74
C PRO A 9 -28.28 -33.93 -43.47
N THR A 10 -27.00 -34.17 -43.17
CA THR A 10 -26.55 -34.77 -41.90
C THR A 10 -27.05 -33.90 -40.76
N SER A 11 -28.03 -34.41 -40.01
CA SER A 11 -28.58 -33.75 -38.82
C SER A 11 -27.45 -33.45 -37.83
N ARG A 12 -27.39 -32.21 -37.33
CA ARG A 12 -26.46 -31.81 -36.27
C ARG A 12 -26.81 -32.38 -34.88
N PHE A 13 -27.95 -33.07 -34.77
CA PHE A 13 -28.49 -33.62 -33.53
C PHE A 13 -28.48 -35.15 -33.54
N THR A 14 -27.35 -35.76 -33.91
CA THR A 14 -27.21 -37.21 -33.77
C THR A 14 -26.90 -37.57 -32.32
N ASP A 15 -27.26 -38.79 -31.92
CA ASP A 15 -26.92 -39.32 -30.59
C ASP A 15 -25.41 -39.35 -30.38
N GLN A 16 -24.62 -39.56 -31.44
CA GLN A 16 -23.16 -39.53 -31.39
C GLN A 16 -22.62 -38.13 -31.04
N VAL A 17 -23.10 -37.08 -31.72
CA VAL A 17 -22.72 -35.69 -31.39
C VAL A 17 -23.23 -35.31 -30.00
N THR A 18 -24.42 -35.76 -29.61
CA THR A 18 -25.01 -35.44 -28.30
C THR A 18 -24.25 -36.12 -27.15
N ALA A 19 -23.80 -37.36 -27.33
CA ALA A 19 -23.03 -38.09 -26.33
C ALA A 19 -21.63 -37.48 -26.06
N GLU A 20 -21.06 -36.79 -27.04
CA GLU A 20 -19.78 -36.08 -26.91
C GLU A 20 -19.94 -34.72 -26.21
N ASN A 21 -21.14 -34.14 -26.25
CA ASN A 21 -21.44 -32.87 -25.61
C ASN A 21 -21.69 -33.05 -24.11
N LYS A 22 -20.99 -32.27 -23.28
CA LYS A 22 -21.27 -32.16 -21.86
C LYS A 22 -22.09 -30.91 -21.60
N PHE A 23 -23.21 -31.06 -20.90
CA PHE A 23 -23.92 -29.90 -20.37
C PHE A 23 -23.00 -29.15 -19.41
N GLN A 24 -22.71 -27.89 -19.75
CA GLN A 24 -22.01 -26.96 -18.87
C GLN A 24 -23.02 -25.90 -18.46
N ALA A 25 -23.50 -25.99 -17.22
CA ALA A 25 -24.47 -25.03 -16.70
C ALA A 25 -23.92 -23.60 -16.73
N ASN A 26 -22.61 -23.46 -16.46
CA ASN A 26 -21.88 -22.20 -16.48
C ASN A 26 -20.54 -22.43 -17.18
N ASP A 27 -20.14 -21.49 -18.03
CA ASP A 27 -18.78 -21.43 -18.53
C ASP A 27 -17.86 -20.95 -17.40
N GLU A 28 -17.07 -21.86 -16.84
CA GLU A 28 -16.07 -21.58 -15.80
C GLU A 28 -14.67 -21.31 -16.36
N SER A 29 -14.55 -21.16 -17.69
CA SER A 29 -13.27 -20.82 -18.32
C SER A 29 -12.87 -19.39 -17.96
N ILE A 30 -11.57 -19.17 -17.82
CA ILE A 30 -11.01 -17.83 -17.61
C ILE A 30 -10.92 -17.14 -18.97
N PRO A 31 -11.55 -15.97 -19.18
CA PRO A 31 -11.56 -15.29 -20.47
C PRO A 31 -10.15 -14.98 -20.98
N ALA A 32 -9.89 -15.27 -22.26
CA ALA A 32 -8.57 -15.09 -22.89
C ALA A 32 -8.03 -13.65 -22.78
N LEU A 33 -8.91 -12.65 -22.68
CA LEU A 33 -8.54 -11.25 -22.47
C LEU A 33 -7.70 -11.01 -21.22
N ILE A 34 -7.89 -11.80 -20.16
CA ILE A 34 -7.06 -11.75 -18.95
C ILE A 34 -5.64 -12.23 -19.26
N GLY A 35 -5.51 -13.30 -20.06
CA GLY A 35 -4.23 -13.78 -20.56
C GLY A 35 -3.50 -12.73 -21.41
N THR A 36 -4.23 -11.97 -22.25
CA THR A 36 -3.64 -10.88 -23.05
C THR A 36 -3.06 -9.77 -22.17
N LEU A 37 -3.75 -9.38 -21.08
CA LEU A 37 -3.21 -8.44 -20.09
C LEU A 37 -1.92 -8.96 -19.44
N ALA A 38 -1.93 -10.23 -19.01
CA ALA A 38 -0.77 -10.87 -18.37
C ALA A 38 0.45 -10.88 -19.30
N ASN A 39 0.24 -11.28 -20.57
CA ASN A 39 1.28 -11.34 -21.59
C ASN A 39 1.81 -9.96 -21.98
N ALA A 40 1.00 -8.92 -21.84
CA ALA A 40 1.43 -7.53 -22.00
C ALA A 40 2.24 -7.01 -20.80
N GLY A 41 2.44 -7.81 -19.74
CA GLY A 41 3.16 -7.42 -18.54
C GLY A 41 2.40 -6.41 -17.67
N LEU A 42 1.08 -6.34 -17.83
CA LEU A 42 0.22 -5.43 -17.08
C LEU A 42 -0.26 -6.09 -15.79
N SER A 43 -0.38 -5.29 -14.72
CA SER A 43 -0.93 -5.75 -13.46
C SER A 43 -2.36 -6.27 -13.65
N LEU A 44 -2.67 -7.40 -13.02
CA LEU A 44 -4.01 -7.98 -12.98
C LEU A 44 -4.65 -7.74 -11.62
N PRO A 45 -5.59 -6.79 -11.48
CA PRO A 45 -6.36 -6.67 -10.25
C PRO A 45 -7.17 -7.94 -9.99
N LEU A 46 -7.25 -8.37 -8.73
CA LEU A 46 -8.03 -9.54 -8.33
C LEU A 46 -9.53 -9.37 -8.64
N THR A 47 -10.01 -8.12 -8.72
CA THR A 47 -11.40 -7.81 -9.09
C THR A 47 -11.76 -8.23 -10.52
N LEU A 48 -10.79 -8.47 -11.41
CA LEU A 48 -11.04 -9.09 -12.72
C LEU A 48 -11.53 -10.53 -12.62
N PHE A 49 -11.25 -11.21 -11.51
CA PHE A 49 -11.62 -12.60 -11.24
C PHE A 49 -12.93 -12.75 -10.45
N LEU A 50 -13.64 -11.64 -10.17
CA LEU A 50 -15.02 -11.69 -9.65
C LEU A 50 -15.96 -12.36 -10.64
N ALA A 51 -16.97 -13.08 -10.16
CA ALA A 51 -17.95 -13.76 -11.01
C ALA A 51 -18.64 -12.81 -11.99
N ASP A 52 -19.01 -11.61 -11.54
CA ASP A 52 -19.62 -10.58 -12.38
C ASP A 52 -18.63 -10.04 -13.42
N SER A 53 -17.37 -9.82 -13.02
CA SER A 53 -16.30 -9.37 -13.92
C SER A 53 -16.03 -10.40 -15.02
N LEU A 54 -15.95 -11.69 -14.66
CA LEU A 54 -15.76 -12.79 -15.60
C LEU A 54 -16.96 -12.92 -16.55
N SER A 55 -18.19 -12.84 -16.03
CA SER A 55 -19.41 -12.88 -16.86
C SER A 55 -19.44 -11.73 -17.85
N ARG A 56 -19.03 -10.53 -17.43
CA ARG A 56 -18.93 -9.36 -18.31
C ARG A 56 -17.83 -9.52 -19.36
N LEU A 57 -16.66 -10.03 -18.99
CA LEU A 57 -15.57 -10.33 -19.92
C LEU A 57 -15.97 -11.35 -21.00
N ARG A 58 -16.84 -12.32 -20.68
CA ARG A 58 -17.37 -13.30 -21.66
C ARG A 58 -18.43 -12.72 -22.59
N SER A 59 -19.06 -11.60 -22.22
CA SER A 59 -20.16 -11.01 -22.98
C SER A 59 -19.72 -10.12 -24.15
N ASP A 60 -18.41 -9.97 -24.40
CA ASP A 60 -17.81 -9.07 -25.42
C ASP A 60 -18.24 -7.59 -25.34
N THR A 61 -18.86 -7.15 -24.25
CA THR A 61 -19.28 -5.75 -24.03
C THR A 61 -18.19 -4.89 -23.39
N VAL A 62 -17.01 -5.45 -23.17
CA VAL A 62 -15.90 -4.77 -22.47
C VAL A 62 -15.14 -3.85 -23.41
N LYS A 63 -14.83 -2.65 -22.94
CA LYS A 63 -13.96 -1.73 -23.68
C LYS A 63 -12.53 -2.25 -23.70
N THR A 64 -11.86 -2.14 -24.83
CA THR A 64 -10.43 -2.43 -24.98
C THR A 64 -9.67 -1.16 -25.30
N ILE A 65 -8.43 -1.06 -24.80
CA ILE A 65 -7.50 0.02 -25.08
C ILE A 65 -6.27 -0.53 -25.80
N LYS A 66 -5.65 0.29 -26.65
CA LYS A 66 -4.37 -0.04 -27.27
C LYS A 66 -3.26 0.18 -26.25
N HIS A 67 -2.43 -0.83 -26.04
CA HIS A 67 -1.26 -0.78 -25.18
C HIS A 67 0.00 -1.13 -26.00
N SER A 68 0.97 -0.22 -26.05
CA SER A 68 2.25 -0.46 -26.72
C SER A 68 3.26 -0.97 -25.70
N GLY A 69 3.76 -2.19 -25.91
CA GLY A 69 4.75 -2.84 -25.05
C GLY A 69 5.99 -3.30 -25.81
N PRO A 70 7.00 -3.86 -25.11
CA PRO A 70 8.25 -4.34 -25.72
C PRO A 70 8.05 -5.41 -26.81
N LEU A 71 6.95 -6.15 -26.74
CA LEU A 71 6.59 -7.24 -27.65
C LEU A 71 5.65 -6.79 -28.78
N GLY A 72 5.31 -5.50 -28.85
CA GLY A 72 4.44 -4.91 -29.87
C GLY A 72 3.21 -4.22 -29.29
N ASP A 73 2.26 -3.91 -30.19
CA ASP A 73 0.99 -3.29 -29.83
C ASP A 73 -0.05 -4.37 -29.49
N PHE A 74 -0.65 -4.26 -28.30
CA PHE A 74 -1.70 -5.14 -27.80
C PHE A 74 -3.03 -4.40 -27.72
N GLN A 75 -4.14 -5.08 -28.02
CA GLN A 75 -5.45 -4.66 -27.55
C GLN A 75 -5.73 -5.36 -26.23
N VAL A 76 -5.79 -4.60 -25.15
CA VAL A 76 -6.02 -5.12 -23.80
C VAL A 76 -7.33 -4.59 -23.26
N VAL A 77 -7.97 -5.34 -22.37
CA VAL A 77 -9.19 -4.86 -21.73
C VAL A 77 -8.87 -3.63 -20.87
N ASP A 78 -9.74 -2.61 -20.93
CA ASP A 78 -9.67 -1.47 -20.03
C ASP A 78 -10.00 -1.96 -18.61
N VAL A 79 -9.08 -1.82 -17.67
CA VAL A 79 -9.28 -2.31 -16.30
C VAL A 79 -10.10 -1.32 -15.46
N SER A 80 -10.20 -0.05 -15.88
CA SER A 80 -10.90 1.01 -15.13
C SER A 80 -12.42 0.84 -15.08
N GLN A 81 -12.99 -0.01 -15.95
CA GLN A 81 -14.41 -0.34 -15.99
C GLN A 81 -14.82 -1.43 -14.97
N PHE A 82 -13.87 -2.00 -14.23
CA PHE A 82 -14.11 -3.01 -13.20
C PHE A 82 -14.04 -2.39 -11.79
N PRO A 83 -14.60 -3.06 -10.77
CA PRO A 83 -14.48 -2.61 -9.39
C PRO A 83 -13.03 -2.42 -8.98
N THR A 84 -12.78 -1.38 -8.20
CA THR A 84 -11.48 -1.13 -7.60
C THR A 84 -11.26 -2.09 -6.43
N GLU A 85 -10.03 -2.57 -6.26
CA GLU A 85 -9.72 -3.61 -5.27
C GLU A 85 -9.91 -3.15 -3.83
N ASP A 86 -9.87 -1.85 -3.52
CA ASP A 86 -10.19 -1.31 -2.19
C ASP A 86 -11.62 -1.66 -1.71
N LYS A 87 -12.51 -2.04 -2.63
CA LYS A 87 -13.87 -2.48 -2.34
C LYS A 87 -14.01 -4.00 -2.21
N LEU A 88 -12.93 -4.76 -2.41
CA LEU A 88 -12.96 -6.20 -2.35
C LEU A 88 -13.15 -6.65 -0.90
N SER A 89 -14.27 -7.31 -0.62
CA SER A 89 -14.51 -7.87 0.71
C SER A 89 -13.60 -9.07 0.96
N ARG A 90 -13.44 -9.47 2.23
CA ARG A 90 -12.67 -10.67 2.58
C ARG A 90 -13.26 -11.95 1.97
N ALA A 91 -14.59 -12.07 1.95
CA ALA A 91 -15.27 -13.21 1.37
C ALA A 91 -15.04 -13.27 -0.14
N ASP A 92 -15.18 -12.13 -0.82
CA ASP A 92 -14.89 -12.04 -2.25
C ASP A 92 -13.42 -12.33 -2.53
N TYR A 93 -12.50 -11.78 -1.74
CA TYR A 93 -11.06 -12.06 -1.84
C TYR A 93 -10.79 -13.57 -1.81
N MET A 94 -11.32 -14.30 -0.83
CA MET A 94 -11.14 -15.75 -0.77
C MET A 94 -11.69 -16.47 -2.00
N SER A 95 -12.86 -16.07 -2.49
CA SER A 95 -13.46 -16.65 -3.69
C SER A 95 -12.62 -16.36 -4.95
N VAL A 96 -12.25 -15.10 -5.18
CA VAL A 96 -11.52 -14.70 -6.40
C VAL A 96 -10.10 -15.22 -6.41
N TYR A 97 -9.46 -15.36 -5.25
CA TYR A 97 -8.09 -15.86 -5.18
C TYR A 97 -7.97 -17.30 -5.67
N ASN A 98 -8.97 -18.14 -5.42
CA ASN A 98 -8.99 -19.51 -5.93
C ASN A 98 -9.06 -19.54 -7.47
N VAL A 99 -9.87 -18.66 -8.08
CA VAL A 99 -9.93 -18.52 -9.54
C VAL A 99 -8.62 -17.96 -10.09
N PHE A 100 -8.01 -16.99 -9.41
CA PHE A 100 -6.69 -16.46 -9.74
C PHE A 100 -5.59 -17.54 -9.67
N LEU A 101 -5.59 -18.40 -8.66
CA LEU A 101 -4.64 -19.51 -8.56
C LEU A 101 -4.78 -20.51 -9.71
N LYS A 102 -6.02 -20.79 -10.14
CA LYS A 102 -6.28 -21.60 -11.35
C LYS A 102 -5.66 -20.95 -12.58
N PHE A 103 -5.86 -19.64 -12.77
CA PHE A 103 -5.25 -18.88 -13.86
C PHE A 103 -3.72 -18.94 -13.85
N ILE A 104 -3.09 -18.72 -12.68
CA ILE A 104 -1.63 -18.79 -12.54
C ILE A 104 -1.11 -20.20 -12.84
N ALA A 105 -1.81 -21.25 -12.40
CA ALA A 105 -1.45 -22.64 -12.68
C ALA A 105 -1.49 -22.97 -14.18
N GLU A 106 -2.52 -22.47 -14.88
CA GLU A 106 -2.68 -22.67 -16.32
C GLU A 106 -1.67 -21.85 -17.15
N THR A 107 -1.28 -20.66 -16.68
CA THR A 107 -0.53 -19.68 -17.50
C THR A 107 0.96 -19.58 -17.14
N CYS A 108 1.32 -19.67 -15.86
CA CYS A 108 2.67 -19.32 -15.36
C CYS A 108 3.48 -20.52 -14.87
N GLY A 109 2.90 -21.73 -14.91
CA GLY A 109 3.56 -22.98 -14.54
C GLY A 109 3.50 -23.33 -13.05
N PRO A 110 3.87 -24.58 -12.71
CA PRO A 110 3.58 -25.17 -11.40
C PRO A 110 4.36 -24.55 -10.23
N LEU A 111 5.62 -24.13 -10.46
CA LEU A 111 6.43 -23.50 -9.40
C LEU A 111 5.88 -22.13 -9.00
N THR A 112 5.48 -21.34 -9.98
CA THR A 112 4.86 -20.03 -9.76
C THR A 112 3.53 -20.18 -9.02
N ALA A 113 2.67 -21.10 -9.49
CA ALA A 113 1.40 -21.39 -8.86
C ALA A 113 1.57 -21.85 -7.41
N ARG A 114 2.58 -22.68 -7.13
CA ARG A 114 2.94 -23.08 -5.77
C ARG A 114 3.33 -21.88 -4.90
N GLY A 115 4.14 -20.95 -5.43
CA GLY A 115 4.53 -19.74 -4.71
C GLY A 115 3.33 -18.88 -4.30
N PHE A 116 2.41 -18.62 -5.21
CA PHE A 116 1.16 -17.91 -4.92
C PHE A 116 0.27 -18.66 -3.93
N ALA A 117 0.15 -19.99 -4.06
CA ALA A 117 -0.63 -20.80 -3.13
C ALA A 117 -0.05 -20.77 -1.71
N LEU A 118 1.28 -20.83 -1.56
CA LEU A 118 1.94 -20.70 -0.26
C LEU A 118 1.71 -19.33 0.37
N HIS A 119 1.79 -18.27 -0.44
CA HIS A 119 1.50 -16.90 0.00
C HIS A 119 0.03 -16.74 0.46
N TYR A 120 -0.92 -17.25 -0.31
CA TYR A 120 -2.34 -17.24 0.05
C TYR A 120 -2.61 -18.01 1.35
N ASN A 121 -2.06 -19.22 1.47
CA ASN A 121 -2.18 -20.03 2.68
C ASN A 121 -1.57 -19.34 3.91
N LEU A 122 -0.44 -18.64 3.74
CA LEU A 122 0.16 -17.85 4.82
C LEU A 122 -0.83 -16.79 5.30
N ILE A 123 -1.40 -15.98 4.40
CA ILE A 123 -2.37 -14.93 4.74
C ILE A 123 -3.59 -15.52 5.46
N LEU A 124 -4.14 -16.63 4.96
CA LEU A 124 -5.29 -17.29 5.59
C LEU A 124 -4.99 -17.90 6.96
N SER A 125 -3.73 -18.20 7.24
CA SER A 125 -3.29 -18.76 8.53
C SER A 125 -3.06 -17.69 9.61
N GLU A 126 -3.16 -16.41 9.26
CA GLU A 126 -2.92 -15.32 10.21
C GLU A 126 -4.10 -15.17 11.19
N PRO A 127 -3.84 -15.19 12.51
CA PRO A 127 -4.91 -15.16 13.52
C PRO A 127 -5.71 -13.86 13.49
N ASP A 128 -5.05 -12.74 13.16
CA ASP A 128 -5.64 -11.42 13.07
C ASP A 128 -5.94 -11.02 11.62
N LEU A 129 -6.33 -11.99 10.78
CA LEU A 129 -6.63 -11.74 9.36
C LEU A 129 -7.60 -10.57 9.17
N GLU A 130 -8.64 -10.48 10.00
CA GLU A 130 -9.64 -9.41 9.90
C GLU A 130 -9.03 -8.01 10.09
N MET A 131 -8.16 -7.86 11.10
CA MET A 131 -7.50 -6.59 11.39
C MET A 131 -6.55 -6.19 10.26
N TRP A 132 -5.81 -7.16 9.73
CA TRP A 132 -4.74 -6.92 8.76
C TRP A 132 -5.18 -7.04 7.31
N PHE A 133 -6.45 -7.37 7.04
CA PHE A 133 -6.95 -7.61 5.69
C PHE A 133 -6.66 -6.47 4.70
N PRO A 134 -6.89 -5.17 5.05
CA PRO A 134 -6.54 -4.07 4.14
C PRO A 134 -5.03 -4.00 3.82
N ALA A 135 -4.17 -4.38 4.77
CA ALA A 135 -2.73 -4.43 4.55
C ALA A 135 -2.33 -5.57 3.62
N TYR A 136 -2.94 -6.75 3.77
CA TYR A 136 -2.71 -7.89 2.86
C TYR A 136 -3.17 -7.59 1.45
N LEU A 137 -4.38 -7.04 1.30
CA LEU A 137 -4.89 -6.65 -0.02
C LEU A 137 -3.96 -5.65 -0.72
N CYS A 138 -3.44 -4.66 0.01
CA CYS A 138 -2.46 -3.71 -0.55
C CYS A 138 -1.12 -4.37 -0.89
N PHE A 139 -0.70 -5.37 -0.10
CA PHE A 139 0.51 -6.15 -0.35
C PHE A 139 0.36 -7.03 -1.61
N ASP A 140 -0.77 -7.73 -1.76
CA ASP A 140 -1.08 -8.56 -2.93
C ASP A 140 -1.10 -7.74 -4.21
N GLN A 141 -1.70 -6.55 -4.20
CA GLN A 141 -1.68 -5.63 -5.35
C GLN A 141 -0.26 -5.32 -5.80
N GLN A 142 0.63 -5.02 -4.85
CA GLN A 142 2.04 -4.73 -5.14
C GLN A 142 2.77 -5.97 -5.65
N LEU A 143 2.52 -7.12 -5.02
CA LEU A 143 3.12 -8.40 -5.36
C LEU A 143 2.74 -8.83 -6.78
N CYS A 144 1.45 -8.81 -7.12
CA CYS A 144 0.92 -9.11 -8.45
C CYS A 144 1.45 -8.12 -9.49
N SER A 145 1.42 -6.82 -9.21
CA SER A 145 1.96 -5.80 -10.11
C SER A 145 3.44 -6.02 -10.42
N GLN A 146 4.24 -6.28 -9.39
CA GLN A 146 5.67 -6.59 -9.56
C GLN A 146 5.88 -7.88 -10.35
N PHE A 147 5.10 -8.92 -10.06
CA PHE A 147 5.20 -10.23 -10.72
C PHE A 147 4.91 -10.13 -12.22
N PHE A 148 3.81 -9.49 -12.62
CA PHE A 148 3.47 -9.35 -14.04
C PHE A 148 4.43 -8.42 -14.79
N THR A 149 5.04 -7.44 -14.10
CA THR A 149 6.10 -6.61 -14.69
C THR A 149 7.41 -7.39 -14.86
N ARG A 150 7.78 -8.20 -13.87
CA ARG A 150 9.01 -8.99 -13.83
C ARG A 150 8.75 -10.29 -13.07
N PRO A 151 8.56 -11.42 -13.76
CA PRO A 151 8.21 -12.68 -13.09
C PRO A 151 9.27 -13.17 -12.10
N PHE A 152 8.82 -13.70 -10.97
CA PHE A 152 9.63 -14.34 -9.93
C PHE A 152 8.81 -15.42 -9.21
N ILE A 153 9.48 -16.33 -8.50
CA ILE A 153 8.81 -17.31 -7.63
C ILE A 153 8.67 -16.68 -6.24
N ILE A 154 7.44 -16.62 -5.73
CA ILE A 154 7.17 -16.13 -4.38
C ILE A 154 7.68 -17.15 -3.36
N ASP A 155 8.51 -16.68 -2.44
CA ASP A 155 8.96 -17.45 -1.28
C ASP A 155 8.52 -16.73 0.01
N PRO A 156 7.42 -17.16 0.64
CA PRO A 156 6.94 -16.57 1.87
C PRO A 156 7.90 -16.73 3.06
N SER A 157 8.89 -17.62 2.99
CA SER A 157 9.91 -17.79 4.03
C SER A 157 11.08 -16.81 3.92
N SER A 158 11.22 -16.12 2.78
CA SER A 158 12.31 -15.18 2.53
C SER A 158 12.22 -13.92 3.39
N SER A 159 13.38 -13.37 3.74
CA SER A 159 13.47 -12.16 4.56
C SER A 159 12.91 -10.93 3.85
N GLU A 160 13.06 -10.88 2.54
CA GLU A 160 12.59 -9.83 1.64
C GLU A 160 11.07 -9.78 1.61
N TYR A 161 10.44 -10.95 1.43
CA TYR A 161 8.98 -11.09 1.48
C TYR A 161 8.43 -10.65 2.85
N GLN A 162 9.01 -11.17 3.94
CA GLN A 162 8.58 -10.85 5.30
C GLN A 162 8.77 -9.35 5.61
N GLY A 163 9.87 -8.75 5.15
CA GLY A 163 10.11 -7.32 5.25
C GLY A 163 9.07 -6.49 4.50
N ALA A 164 8.72 -6.90 3.28
CA ALA A 164 7.71 -6.22 2.46
C ALA A 164 6.30 -6.34 3.08
N LEU A 165 5.92 -7.52 3.58
CA LEU A 165 4.66 -7.74 4.27
C LEU A 165 4.55 -6.89 5.55
N ASN A 166 5.59 -6.87 6.38
CA ASN A 166 5.64 -6.04 7.58
C ASN A 166 5.56 -4.54 7.24
N LYS A 167 6.19 -4.12 6.14
CA LYS A 167 6.08 -2.73 5.64
C LYS A 167 4.64 -2.40 5.22
N ALA A 168 3.91 -3.33 4.61
CA ALA A 168 2.50 -3.14 4.26
C ALA A 168 1.64 -2.95 5.53
N ARG A 169 1.81 -3.82 6.54
CA ARG A 169 1.16 -3.69 7.85
C ARG A 169 1.44 -2.34 8.52
N GLN A 170 2.71 -1.91 8.56
CA GLN A 170 3.08 -0.61 9.12
C GLN A 170 2.47 0.57 8.36
N THR A 171 2.40 0.48 7.03
CA THR A 171 1.75 1.51 6.20
C THR A 171 0.27 1.61 6.52
N GLN A 172 -0.42 0.48 6.72
CA GLN A 172 -1.83 0.46 7.09
C GLN A 172 -2.06 1.13 8.45
N LEU A 173 -1.29 0.77 9.47
CA LEU A 173 -1.38 1.42 10.78
C LEU A 173 -1.17 2.93 10.70
N LYS A 174 -0.24 3.41 9.85
CA LYS A 174 -0.01 4.84 9.67
C LYS A 174 -1.23 5.54 9.07
N ARG A 175 -1.85 4.95 8.04
CA ARG A 175 -3.06 5.48 7.41
C ARG A 175 -4.22 5.58 8.40
N GLU A 176 -4.45 4.53 9.20
CA GLU A 176 -5.49 4.53 10.24
C GLU A 176 -5.25 5.61 11.30
N ASN A 177 -4.00 5.75 11.76
CA ASN A 177 -3.63 6.80 12.72
C ASN A 177 -3.81 8.20 12.14
N GLU A 178 -3.50 8.42 10.86
CA GLU A 178 -3.71 9.69 10.16
C GLU A 178 -5.20 10.01 9.99
N GLN A 179 -6.03 9.02 9.66
CA GLN A 179 -7.49 9.17 9.60
C GLN A 179 -8.06 9.53 10.98
N LEU A 180 -7.64 8.83 12.03
CA LEU A 180 -8.10 9.12 13.40
C LEU A 180 -7.72 10.53 13.84
N ARG A 181 -6.48 10.97 13.54
CA ARG A 181 -6.04 12.34 13.80
C ARG A 181 -6.87 13.37 13.05
N SER A 182 -7.19 13.11 11.77
CA SER A 182 -8.00 14.01 10.95
C SER A 182 -9.41 14.19 11.51
N LEU A 183 -10.02 13.11 12.03
CA LEU A 183 -11.32 13.17 12.69
C LEU A 183 -11.27 13.98 14.00
N THR A 184 -10.25 13.78 14.83
CA THR A 184 -10.09 14.54 16.08
C THR A 184 -9.80 16.03 15.85
N ALA A 185 -9.08 16.37 14.79
CA ALA A 185 -8.81 17.77 14.42
C ALA A 185 -10.08 18.48 13.94
N ALA A 186 -10.95 17.81 13.18
CA ALA A 186 -12.22 18.36 12.72
C ALA A 186 -13.20 18.67 13.88
N SER A 187 -13.20 17.85 14.94
CA SER A 187 -14.03 18.09 16.14
C SER A 187 -13.50 19.17 17.08
N SER A 188 -12.24 19.59 16.92
CA SER A 188 -11.60 20.61 17.77
C SER A 188 -11.62 22.02 17.17
N ALA A 189 -12.27 22.20 16.01
CA ALA A 189 -12.44 23.51 15.42
C ALA A 189 -13.35 24.37 16.34
N PRO A 190 -12.88 25.53 16.84
CA PRO A 190 -13.72 26.40 17.66
C PRO A 190 -14.94 26.81 16.82
N PRO A 191 -16.15 26.82 17.40
CA PRO A 191 -17.34 27.24 16.66
C PRO A 191 -17.10 28.66 16.14
N SER A 192 -17.16 28.83 14.82
CA SER A 192 -17.16 30.13 14.18
C SER A 192 -18.28 30.96 14.81
N ARG A 193 -17.89 31.89 15.69
CA ARG A 193 -18.78 32.88 16.28
C ARG A 193 -19.22 33.82 15.16
N SER A 194 -20.35 33.51 14.55
CA SER A 194 -21.18 34.50 13.87
C SER A 194 -21.58 35.54 14.91
N GLY A 195 -21.09 36.76 14.75
CA GLY A 195 -21.32 37.84 15.69
C GLY A 195 -22.79 38.28 15.71
N HIS A 196 -23.31 38.52 16.90
CA HIS A 196 -24.21 39.65 17.16
C HIS A 196 -24.00 40.14 18.60
N GLY A 197 -24.03 41.46 18.75
CA GLY A 197 -23.55 42.19 19.90
C GLY A 197 -24.33 41.95 21.20
N GLY A 198 -23.66 42.27 22.31
CA GLY A 198 -24.25 42.30 23.63
C GLY A 198 -23.18 42.55 24.67
N ARG A 199 -23.01 43.83 25.07
CA ARG A 199 -22.26 44.20 26.27
C ARG A 199 -23.05 43.76 27.49
N TYR A 200 -22.52 42.84 28.30
CA TYR A 200 -22.71 42.84 29.77
C TYR A 200 -21.53 42.12 30.45
N PRO A 201 -21.12 42.54 31.66
CA PRO A 201 -19.95 42.01 32.34
C PRO A 201 -20.30 40.93 33.39
N THR A 202 -19.24 40.29 33.90
CA THR A 202 -19.10 39.49 35.14
C THR A 202 -19.68 38.06 35.18
N GLN A 203 -18.78 37.06 35.13
CA GLN A 203 -18.42 36.22 36.30
C GLN A 203 -17.25 35.26 35.96
N PRO A 204 -16.34 34.95 36.90
CA PRO A 204 -15.30 33.96 36.70
C PRO A 204 -15.81 32.57 37.09
N GLN A 205 -16.02 31.70 36.10
CA GLN A 205 -16.23 30.27 36.34
C GLN A 205 -14.86 29.56 36.42
N HIS A 206 -14.59 28.99 37.60
CA HIS A 206 -13.54 28.02 37.83
C HIS A 206 -13.82 26.74 37.01
N GLU A 207 -13.19 26.61 35.84
CA GLU A 207 -13.13 25.33 35.13
C GLU A 207 -12.07 24.43 35.76
N ARG A 208 -12.51 23.26 36.22
CA ARG A 208 -11.66 22.17 36.69
C ARG A 208 -10.89 21.59 35.50
N ALA A 209 -9.56 21.59 35.60
CA ALA A 209 -8.68 20.88 34.67
C ALA A 209 -8.86 19.34 34.79
N PRO A 210 -8.76 18.59 33.68
CA PRO A 210 -8.73 17.13 33.72
C PRO A 210 -7.40 16.61 34.31
N PRO A 211 -7.35 15.35 34.79
CA PRO A 211 -6.20 14.84 35.53
C PRO A 211 -4.97 14.74 34.62
N ARG A 212 -3.92 15.49 34.95
CA ARG A 212 -2.60 15.36 34.33
C ARG A 212 -1.94 14.08 34.83
N SER A 213 -1.59 13.20 33.89
CA SER A 213 -0.75 12.02 34.15
C SER A 213 0.62 12.46 34.71
N PRO A 214 1.23 11.74 35.68
CA PRO A 214 2.40 12.20 36.43
C PRO A 214 3.73 12.02 35.68
N TYR A 215 3.72 11.57 34.42
CA TYR A 215 4.95 11.56 33.62
C TYR A 215 5.18 12.96 33.04
N GLU A 216 5.81 13.81 33.85
CA GLU A 216 6.51 15.01 33.41
C GLU A 216 7.42 14.65 32.23
N ARG A 217 6.94 14.91 31.01
CA ARG A 217 7.78 14.85 29.81
C ARG A 217 8.81 15.95 29.96
N LYS A 218 10.04 15.59 30.33
CA LYS A 218 11.23 16.41 30.03
C LYS A 218 11.06 16.96 28.62
N GLU A 219 11.12 18.27 28.49
CA GLU A 219 10.89 19.01 27.26
C GLU A 219 11.72 18.39 26.12
N MET A 220 11.08 17.60 25.26
CA MET A 220 11.77 16.95 24.15
C MET A 220 12.11 18.01 23.12
N LEU A 221 13.41 18.17 22.83
CA LEU A 221 13.91 19.04 21.77
C LEU A 221 13.70 18.37 20.41
N CYS A 222 12.98 19.05 19.52
CA CYS A 222 12.82 18.60 18.15
C CYS A 222 14.09 18.84 17.35
N PHE A 223 14.75 17.78 16.88
CA PHE A 223 15.97 17.90 16.06
C PHE A 223 15.73 18.43 14.64
N TRP A 224 14.49 18.50 14.20
CA TRP A 224 14.11 19.06 12.91
C TRP A 224 13.87 20.57 13.00
N CYS A 225 12.95 21.02 13.87
CA CYS A 225 12.59 22.44 13.96
C CYS A 225 13.24 23.21 15.11
N GLY A 226 13.87 22.53 16.07
CA GLY A 226 14.48 23.17 17.26
C GLY A 226 13.51 23.50 18.40
N ARG A 227 12.19 23.39 18.21
CA ARG A 227 11.24 23.69 19.29
C ARG A 227 11.15 22.57 20.32
N LEU A 228 10.84 22.93 21.56
CA LEU A 228 10.57 22.00 22.65
C LEU A 228 9.14 21.45 22.55
N GLY A 229 8.90 20.30 23.18
CA GLY A 229 7.57 19.73 23.38
C GLY A 229 7.18 18.62 22.38
N HIS A 230 8.01 18.34 21.38
CA HIS A 230 7.79 17.24 20.43
C HIS A 230 9.09 16.67 19.87
N GLY A 231 9.05 15.42 19.40
CA GLY A 231 10.17 14.78 18.70
C GLY A 231 10.16 15.09 17.20
N ALA A 232 11.32 14.92 16.54
CA ALA A 232 11.47 15.19 15.12
C ALA A 232 10.51 14.39 14.22
N LEU A 233 10.19 13.14 14.57
CA LEU A 233 9.21 12.29 13.84
C LEU A 233 7.76 12.77 13.96
N SER A 234 7.46 13.63 14.94
CA SER A 234 6.14 14.21 15.17
C SER A 234 6.09 15.69 14.80
N CYS A 235 7.15 16.21 14.17
CA CYS A 235 7.24 17.60 13.76
C CYS A 235 6.48 17.80 12.45
N SER A 236 5.49 18.69 12.46
CA SER A 236 4.74 19.11 11.26
C SER A 236 5.28 20.39 10.61
N GLU A 237 6.31 21.00 11.22
CA GLU A 237 6.91 22.23 10.68
C GLU A 237 7.69 21.88 9.41
N THR A 238 7.42 22.57 8.30
CA THR A 238 8.17 22.40 7.04
C THR A 238 9.41 23.28 6.99
N THR A 239 9.56 24.18 7.96
CA THR A 239 10.69 25.11 8.09
C THR A 239 11.24 25.06 9.52
N PRO A 240 12.55 25.33 9.71
CA PRO A 240 13.14 25.42 11.03
C PRO A 240 12.60 26.64 11.81
N SER A 241 12.78 26.66 13.14
CA SER A 241 12.27 27.70 14.05
C SER A 241 12.63 29.15 13.65
N ARG A 242 13.66 29.37 12.83
CA ARG A 242 14.12 30.70 12.42
C ARG A 242 14.12 30.89 10.91
N HIS A 243 13.50 31.99 10.48
CA HIS A 243 13.49 32.49 9.10
C HIS A 243 14.91 32.86 8.67
N SER A 244 15.52 32.04 7.80
CA SER A 244 16.87 32.13 7.17
C SER A 244 17.61 30.79 7.17
N ARG A 245 17.05 29.73 7.78
CA ARG A 245 17.72 28.43 7.87
C ARG A 245 17.11 27.40 6.93
N GLN A 246 17.98 26.56 6.39
CA GLN A 246 17.60 25.37 5.66
C GLN A 246 17.64 24.18 6.61
N CYS A 247 16.68 23.27 6.47
CA CYS A 247 16.77 21.96 7.12
C CYS A 247 18.00 21.25 6.55
N VAL A 248 18.85 20.73 7.43
CA VAL A 248 20.11 20.06 7.03
C VAL A 248 20.05 18.54 7.23
N ILE A 249 19.01 18.05 7.91
CA ILE A 249 18.81 16.63 8.19
C ILE A 249 17.39 16.18 7.88
N ARG A 250 17.23 14.89 7.58
CA ARG A 250 15.98 14.13 7.52
C ARG A 250 15.95 13.18 8.72
N CYS A 251 14.82 13.10 9.40
CA CYS A 251 14.58 12.11 10.45
C CYS A 251 13.60 11.06 9.94
N ASP A 252 13.95 9.79 10.06
CA ASP A 252 13.04 8.67 9.79
C ASP A 252 13.21 7.56 10.84
N ALA A 253 12.51 6.44 10.66
CA ALA A 253 12.56 5.31 11.59
C ALA A 253 13.96 4.67 11.74
N LYS A 254 14.87 4.91 10.79
CA LYS A 254 16.25 4.39 10.80
C LYS A 254 17.22 5.35 11.50
N GLY A 255 16.82 6.60 11.76
CA GLY A 255 17.63 7.57 12.50
C GLY A 255 17.65 8.97 11.89
N LEU A 256 18.77 9.66 12.08
CA LEU A 256 19.03 11.00 11.56
C LEU A 256 19.99 10.89 10.37
N PHE A 257 19.66 11.56 9.27
CA PHE A 257 20.47 11.54 8.04
C PHE A 257 20.63 12.95 7.50
N ARG A 258 21.82 13.32 7.03
CA ARG A 258 22.05 14.61 6.39
C ARG A 258 21.33 14.66 5.04
N LEU A 259 20.65 15.76 4.74
CA LEU A 259 19.86 15.90 3.50
C LEU A 259 20.72 15.96 2.24
N SER A 260 21.93 16.51 2.33
CA SER A 260 22.79 16.73 1.17
C SER A 260 23.32 15.43 0.54
N ASP A 261 23.58 14.40 1.35
CA ASP A 261 24.26 13.18 0.91
C ASP A 261 23.76 11.90 1.58
N GLY A 262 22.75 12.00 2.45
CA GLY A 262 22.18 10.84 3.15
C GLY A 262 23.09 10.27 4.25
N GLN A 263 24.18 10.93 4.62
CA GLN A 263 25.09 10.40 5.64
C GLN A 263 24.43 10.39 7.02
N ALA A 264 24.56 9.29 7.77
CA ALA A 264 24.00 9.18 9.11
C ALA A 264 24.56 10.28 10.03
N VAL A 265 23.71 10.82 10.91
CA VAL A 265 24.06 11.86 11.90
C VAL A 265 23.89 11.29 13.31
N CYS A 266 24.86 11.53 14.18
CA CYS A 266 24.89 10.92 15.49
C CYS A 266 23.83 11.53 16.42
N PHE A 267 22.89 10.69 16.85
CA PHE A 267 21.83 11.07 17.78
C PHE A 267 22.38 11.43 19.17
N THR A 268 23.32 10.63 19.69
CA THR A 268 23.94 10.84 21.01
C THR A 268 24.69 12.17 21.09
N HIS A 269 25.39 12.55 20.02
CA HIS A 269 26.03 13.86 19.90
C HIS A 269 25.01 15.00 20.00
N ASN A 270 23.89 14.88 19.29
CA ASN A 270 22.83 15.90 19.28
C ASN A 270 22.06 16.03 20.59
N LEU A 271 22.05 14.99 21.43
CA LEU A 271 21.61 15.06 22.83
C LEU A 271 22.62 15.72 23.77
N GLY A 272 23.83 16.06 23.30
CA GLY A 272 24.88 16.64 24.12
C GLY A 272 25.65 15.63 24.99
N HIS A 273 25.51 14.33 24.70
CA HIS A 273 26.22 13.26 25.39
C HIS A 273 27.53 12.88 24.68
N LYS A 274 28.50 12.33 25.41
CA LYS A 274 29.76 11.85 24.83
C LYS A 274 29.50 10.56 24.02
N CYS A 275 29.70 10.61 22.71
CA CYS A 275 29.64 9.43 21.84
C CYS A 275 30.91 8.59 22.01
N LYS A 276 30.76 7.26 22.16
CA LYS A 276 31.90 6.32 22.35
C LYS A 276 32.33 5.60 21.06
N GLY A 277 31.67 5.83 19.93
CA GLY A 277 32.02 5.16 18.67
C GLY A 277 33.43 5.55 18.21
N LYS A 278 34.27 4.56 17.85
CA LYS A 278 35.53 4.70 17.10
C LYS A 278 35.48 3.72 15.90
N GLY A 279 35.47 4.20 14.65
CA GLY A 279 35.33 3.36 13.45
C GLY A 279 35.13 4.14 12.14
N VAL A 280 35.32 3.45 11.00
CA VAL A 280 35.38 4.03 9.63
C VAL A 280 33.98 4.37 9.04
N ASN A 281 32.90 3.87 9.66
CA ASN A 281 31.50 4.13 9.26
C ASN A 281 30.75 4.94 10.31
N GLN A 282 31.32 6.07 10.75
CA GLN A 282 30.71 6.86 11.80
C GLN A 282 29.63 7.80 11.30
N ALA A 283 28.54 7.83 12.05
CA ALA A 283 27.55 8.89 11.95
C ALA A 283 28.22 10.25 12.26
N LEU A 284 27.95 11.24 11.44
CA LEU A 284 28.48 12.59 11.55
C LEU A 284 28.16 13.20 12.91
N HIS A 285 29.18 13.77 13.55
CA HIS A 285 29.03 14.60 14.74
C HIS A 285 28.83 16.05 14.31
N ILE A 286 27.64 16.35 13.80
CA ILE A 286 27.22 17.72 13.45
C ILE A 286 25.92 18.06 14.17
N CYS A 287 25.74 19.34 14.50
CA CYS A 287 24.50 19.88 15.04
C CYS A 287 23.39 19.81 13.99
N THR A 288 22.24 19.20 14.31
CA THR A 288 21.12 19.10 13.36
C THR A 288 20.46 20.44 13.04
N LEU A 289 20.69 21.48 13.85
CA LEU A 289 20.06 22.79 13.71
C LEU A 289 20.92 23.79 12.91
N CYS A 290 22.24 23.60 12.84
CA CYS A 290 23.16 24.55 12.21
C CYS A 290 24.35 23.91 11.46
N SER A 291 24.44 22.57 11.42
CA SER A 291 25.55 21.79 10.83
C SER A 291 26.94 21.99 11.44
N ASP A 292 27.04 22.70 12.56
CA ASP A 292 28.31 22.93 13.25
C ASP A 292 28.81 21.64 13.93
N PRO A 293 30.06 21.22 13.72
CA PRO A 293 30.61 20.01 14.33
C PRO A 293 30.97 20.17 15.82
N GLU A 294 31.11 21.39 16.33
CA GLU A 294 31.61 21.64 17.69
C GLU A 294 30.57 21.33 18.78
N HIS A 295 29.29 21.31 18.43
CA HIS A 295 28.20 21.09 19.37
C HIS A 295 27.07 20.24 18.80
N GLY A 296 26.22 19.71 19.68
CA GLY A 296 24.96 19.04 19.32
C GLY A 296 23.76 19.97 19.49
N ALA A 297 22.62 19.58 18.93
CA ALA A 297 21.37 20.34 18.98
C ALA A 297 20.97 20.80 20.41
N ALA A 298 21.15 19.95 21.43
CA ALA A 298 20.84 20.27 22.82
C ALA A 298 21.62 21.46 23.40
N LYS A 299 22.77 21.81 22.82
CA LYS A 299 23.62 22.95 23.23
C LYS A 299 23.66 24.05 22.18
N CYS A 300 22.80 23.96 21.16
CA CYS A 300 22.79 24.92 20.07
C CYS A 300 22.21 26.25 20.57
N THR A 301 23.06 27.24 20.82
CA THR A 301 22.64 28.62 21.16
C THR A 301 21.96 29.31 19.98
N ARG A 302 22.09 28.73 18.79
CA ARG A 302 21.40 29.17 17.59
C ARG A 302 19.94 28.70 17.59
N ASN A 303 19.48 27.84 18.50
CA ASN A 303 18.07 27.41 18.54
C ASN A 303 17.08 28.60 18.60
#